data_AF-A0A556CF47-F1
#
_entry.id   AF-A0A556CF47-F1
#
_cell.length_a   1.000
_cell.length_b   1.000
_cell.length_c   1.000
_cell.angle_alpha   90.00
_cell.angle_beta   90.00
_cell.angle_gamma   90.00
#
_symmetry.space_group_name_H-M   'P 1'
#
loop_
_entity.id
_entity.type
_entity.pdbx_description
1 polymer ?
#
loop_
_entity_poly.entity_id
_entity_poly.type
_entity_poly.pdbx_seq_one_letter_code
_entity_poly.pdbx_strand_id
1 'polypeptide(L)'
;MHKKIGFWGFVISCSLLIILNLFTNNEWISIIPVFGFVFVLLYNWDDMKQYSKKSIGIMIGIIVVSSFVIGFVLIEGQKQMEKMSIFQEWMSSAKGLYIVIVVVIFLKIVISIASYILKGK
;
A
#
# COMPACT_ATOMS: atom_id res chain seq x y z
N MET A 1 0.80 -20.83 -5.41
CA MET A 1 0.37 -19.97 -6.55
C MET A 1 -0.10 -18.61 -6.05
N HIS A 2 -0.95 -18.54 -5.01
CA HIS A 2 -1.47 -17.29 -4.45
C HIS A 2 -0.41 -16.30 -3.96
N LYS A 3 0.66 -16.75 -3.29
CA LYS A 3 1.79 -15.88 -2.90
C LYS A 3 2.42 -15.11 -4.08
N LYS A 4 2.67 -15.78 -5.22
CA LYS A 4 3.23 -15.12 -6.40
C LYS A 4 2.22 -14.12 -7.00
N ILE A 5 0.95 -14.52 -7.11
CA ILE A 5 -0.12 -13.68 -7.66
C ILE A 5 -0.37 -12.45 -6.78
N GLY A 6 -0.39 -12.61 -5.45
CA GLY A 6 -0.54 -11.51 -4.50
C GLY A 6 0.63 -10.54 -4.53
N PHE A 7 1.87 -11.04 -4.61
CA PHE A 7 3.04 -10.18 -4.72
C PHE A 7 3.06 -9.41 -6.05
N TRP A 8 2.97 -10.10 -7.19
CA TRP A 8 3.01 -9.47 -8.50
C TRP A 8 1.79 -8.59 -8.77
N GLY A 9 0.60 -8.97 -8.29
CA GLY A 9 -0.60 -8.16 -8.38
C GLY A 9 -0.51 -6.86 -7.56
N PHE A 10 0.07 -6.92 -6.37
CA PHE A 10 0.34 -5.71 -5.58
C PHE A 10 1.36 -4.80 -6.29
N VAL A 11 2.47 -5.36 -6.77
CA VAL A 11 3.49 -4.61 -7.52
C VAL A 11 2.90 -3.96 -8.77
N ILE A 12 2.07 -4.68 -9.53
CA ILE A 12 1.38 -4.13 -10.71
C ILE A 12 0.42 -3.01 -10.29
N SER A 13 -0.35 -3.16 -9.20
CA SER A 13 -1.27 -2.12 -8.73
C SER A 13 -0.55 -0.83 -8.34
N CYS A 14 0.60 -0.94 -7.66
CA CYS A 14 1.44 0.20 -7.31
C CYS A 14 2.09 0.84 -8.53
N SER A 15 2.57 0.03 -9.49
CA SER A 15 3.12 0.55 -10.75
C SER A 15 2.07 1.28 -11.58
N LEU A 16 0.85 0.72 -11.65
CA LEU A 16 -0.27 1.32 -12.36
C LEU A 16 -0.67 2.67 -11.74
N LEU A 17 -0.68 2.76 -10.41
CA LEU A 17 -0.89 4.01 -9.67
C LEU A 17 0.12 5.08 -10.09
N ILE A 18 1.41 4.73 -10.10
CA ILE A 18 2.49 5.66 -10.45
C ILE A 18 2.33 6.14 -11.89
N ILE A 19 2.07 5.22 -12.82
CA ILE A 19 1.86 5.54 -14.23
C ILE A 19 0.64 6.46 -14.39
N LEU A 20 -0.51 6.11 -13.79
CA LEU A 20 -1.72 6.92 -13.88
C LEU A 20 -1.55 8.31 -13.28
N ASN A 21 -0.85 8.43 -12.14
CA ASN A 21 -0.60 9.74 -11.52
C ASN A 21 0.35 10.62 -12.36
N LEU A 22 1.21 10.02 -13.20
CA LEU A 22 2.05 10.75 -14.15
C LEU A 22 1.25 11.27 -15.36
N PHE A 23 0.23 10.54 -15.81
CA PHE A 23 -0.60 10.91 -16.97
C PHE A 23 -1.86 11.69 -16.61
N THR A 24 -2.28 11.66 -15.35
CA THR A 24 -3.55 12.26 -14.89
C THR A 24 -3.41 12.70 -13.43
N ASN A 25 -3.72 13.96 -13.13
CA ASN A 25 -3.68 14.52 -11.79
C ASN A 25 -5.05 14.43 -11.11
N ASN A 26 -5.67 13.24 -11.15
CA ASN A 26 -7.03 13.01 -10.67
C ASN A 26 -7.01 12.40 -9.26
N GLU A 27 -7.72 13.00 -8.31
CA GLU A 27 -7.78 12.55 -6.90
C GLU A 27 -8.25 11.09 -6.78
N TRP A 28 -9.07 10.61 -7.72
CA TRP A 28 -9.61 9.25 -7.80
C TRP A 28 -8.53 8.17 -8.03
N ILE A 29 -7.34 8.53 -8.51
CA ILE A 29 -6.21 7.60 -8.68
C ILE A 29 -5.76 7.04 -7.32
N SER A 30 -5.98 7.78 -6.23
CA SER A 30 -5.66 7.37 -4.86
C SER A 30 -6.52 6.21 -4.33
N ILE A 31 -7.53 5.75 -5.08
CA ILE A 31 -8.32 4.54 -4.78
C ILE A 31 -7.61 3.27 -5.29
N ILE A 32 -6.73 3.37 -6.29
CA ILE A 32 -5.97 2.23 -6.84
C ILE A 32 -5.11 1.48 -5.81
N PRO A 33 -4.43 2.13 -4.83
CA PRO A 33 -3.71 1.42 -3.79
C PRO A 33 -4.64 0.57 -2.93
N VAL A 34 -5.90 1.01 -2.72
CA VAL A 34 -6.93 0.26 -1.97
C VAL A 34 -7.25 -1.06 -2.67
N PHE A 35 -7.30 -1.09 -4.00
CA PHE A 35 -7.41 -2.33 -4.77
C PHE A 35 -6.17 -3.21 -4.65
N GLY A 36 -4.98 -2.61 -4.51
CA GLY A 36 -3.73 -3.31 -4.22
C GLY A 36 -3.81 -4.19 -2.96
N PHE A 37 -4.58 -3.79 -1.94
CA PHE A 37 -4.70 -4.56 -0.70
C PHE A 37 -5.43 -5.91 -0.85
N VAL A 38 -6.27 -6.07 -1.87
CA VAL A 38 -6.84 -7.39 -2.21
C VAL A 38 -5.72 -8.39 -2.54
N PHE A 39 -4.65 -7.91 -3.19
CA PHE A 39 -3.49 -8.74 -3.50
C PHE A 39 -2.62 -9.03 -2.27
N VAL A 40 -2.58 -8.14 -1.28
CA VAL A 40 -1.93 -8.40 0.03
C VAL A 40 -2.67 -9.49 0.82
N LEU A 41 -4.00 -9.50 0.76
CA LEU A 41 -4.80 -10.59 1.33
C LEU A 41 -4.53 -11.92 0.63
N LEU A 42 -4.48 -11.91 -0.71
CA LEU A 42 -4.13 -13.10 -1.50
C LEU A 42 -2.70 -13.59 -1.23
N TYR A 43 -1.75 -12.67 -1.00
CA TYR A 43 -0.38 -13.03 -0.65
C TYR A 43 -0.32 -13.82 0.66
N ASN A 44 -1.05 -13.36 1.67
CA ASN A 44 -1.04 -14.00 2.99
C ASN A 44 -2.06 -15.15 3.11
N TRP A 45 -2.92 -15.40 2.11
CA TRP A 45 -4.05 -16.33 2.21
C TRP A 45 -3.67 -17.76 2.62
N ASP A 46 -2.60 -18.31 2.02
CA ASP A 46 -2.15 -19.67 2.32
C ASP A 46 -1.61 -19.76 3.77
N ASP A 47 -0.97 -18.70 4.26
CA ASP A 47 -0.52 -18.62 5.66
C ASP A 47 -1.73 -18.44 6.58
N MET A 48 -2.67 -17.55 6.23
CA MET A 48 -3.93 -17.29 6.95
C MET A 48 -4.74 -18.56 7.22
N LYS A 49 -4.77 -19.51 6.27
CA LYS A 49 -5.47 -20.79 6.41
C LYS A 49 -4.99 -21.64 7.57
N GLN A 50 -3.74 -21.45 8.02
CA GLN A 50 -3.17 -22.16 9.16
C GLN A 50 -3.57 -21.55 10.52
N TYR A 51 -4.30 -20.44 10.50
CA TYR A 51 -4.70 -19.69 11.69
C TYR A 51 -6.18 -19.88 12.03
N SER A 52 -6.53 -19.68 13.30
CA SER A 52 -7.92 -19.71 13.76
C SER A 52 -8.76 -18.63 13.05
N LYS A 53 -10.08 -18.85 12.93
CA LYS A 53 -11.01 -17.86 12.37
C LYS A 53 -10.91 -16.48 13.04
N LYS A 54 -10.56 -16.44 14.33
CA LYS A 54 -10.35 -15.20 15.12
C LYS A 54 -9.12 -14.42 14.63
N SER A 55 -7.99 -15.09 14.46
CA SER A 55 -6.75 -14.50 13.96
C SER A 55 -6.85 -14.04 12.51
N ILE A 56 -7.60 -14.77 11.67
CA ILE A 56 -7.92 -14.35 10.30
C ILE A 56 -8.65 -13.00 10.30
N GLY A 57 -9.68 -12.86 11.14
CA GLY A 57 -10.45 -11.61 11.26
C GLY A 57 -9.59 -10.42 11.71
N ILE A 58 -8.71 -10.63 12.70
CA ILE A 58 -7.78 -9.59 13.19
C ILE A 58 -6.83 -9.15 12.07
N MET A 59 -6.29 -10.10 11.32
CA MET A 59 -5.32 -9.79 10.26
C MET A 59 -5.97 -9.06 9.09
N ILE A 60 -7.19 -9.44 8.69
CA ILE A 60 -7.99 -8.69 7.70
C ILE A 60 -8.26 -7.28 8.22
N GLY A 61 -8.67 -7.13 9.49
CA GLY A 61 -8.91 -5.83 10.11
C GLY A 61 -7.69 -4.92 10.06
N ILE A 62 -6.51 -5.44 10.42
CA ILE A 62 -5.25 -4.70 10.35
C ILE A 62 -4.97 -4.28 8.90
N ILE A 63 -5.12 -5.18 7.94
CA ILE A 63 -4.86 -4.88 6.51
C ILE A 63 -5.81 -3.79 5.99
N VAL A 64 -7.09 -3.84 6.35
CA VAL A 64 -8.10 -2.84 5.93
C VAL A 64 -7.88 -1.48 6.59
N VAL A 65 -7.57 -1.43 7.88
CA VAL A 65 -7.29 -0.15 8.55
C VAL A 65 -6.00 0.46 7.99
N SER A 66 -4.97 -0.37 7.80
CA SER A 66 -3.68 0.07 7.28
C SER A 66 -3.78 0.58 5.84
N SER A 67 -4.68 0.01 5.02
CA SER A 67 -4.93 0.50 3.66
C SER A 67 -5.61 1.86 3.62
N PHE A 68 -6.54 2.09 4.53
CA PHE A 68 -7.20 3.38 4.63
C PHE A 68 -6.22 4.48 5.06
N VAL A 69 -5.37 4.18 6.05
CA VAL A 69 -4.31 5.08 6.52
C VAL A 69 -3.34 5.41 5.38
N ILE A 70 -2.94 4.43 4.56
CA ILE A 70 -2.02 4.69 3.47
C ILE A 70 -2.63 5.57 2.38
N GLY A 71 -3.91 5.36 2.04
CA GLY A 71 -4.61 6.19 1.07
C GLY A 71 -4.68 7.63 1.56
N PHE A 72 -5.02 7.84 2.84
CA PHE A 72 -5.04 9.15 3.45
C PHE A 72 -3.66 9.84 3.43
N VAL A 73 -2.60 9.14 3.84
CA VAL A 73 -1.22 9.65 3.82
C VAL A 73 -0.79 10.04 2.41
N LEU A 74 -1.10 9.23 1.40
CA LEU A 74 -0.76 9.54 0.01
C LEU A 74 -1.47 10.81 -0.49
N ILE A 75 -2.77 10.94 -0.24
CA ILE A 75 -3.56 12.11 -0.67
C ILE A 75 -3.08 13.38 0.04
N GLU A 76 -3.04 13.35 1.38
CA GLU A 76 -2.74 14.55 2.16
C GLU A 76 -1.28 14.98 1.99
N GLY A 77 -0.36 14.02 1.89
CA GLY A 77 1.05 14.30 1.64
C GLY A 77 1.26 14.97 0.28
N GLN A 78 0.60 14.49 -0.78
CA GLN A 78 0.69 15.15 -2.10
C GLN A 78 0.10 16.57 -2.07
N LYS A 79 -1.02 16.79 -1.37
CA LYS A 79 -1.61 18.14 -1.20
C LYS A 79 -0.68 19.09 -0.44
N GLN A 80 0.05 18.60 0.55
CA GLN A 80 1.04 19.42 1.26
C GLN A 80 2.25 19.72 0.39
N MET A 81 2.72 18.77 -0.41
CA MET A 81 3.81 19.00 -1.35
C MET A 81 3.47 20.06 -2.39
N GLU A 82 2.21 20.14 -2.83
CA GLU A 82 1.72 21.19 -3.74
C GLU A 82 1.83 22.60 -3.18
N LYS A 83 1.76 22.74 -1.86
CA LYS A 83 1.83 24.04 -1.17
C LYS A 83 3.27 24.50 -0.91
N MET A 84 4.26 23.62 -1.04
CA MET A 84 5.65 23.94 -0.74
C MET A 84 6.41 24.39 -1.99
N SER A 85 7.02 25.57 -1.92
CA SER A 85 7.80 26.16 -3.01
C SER A 85 9.00 25.30 -3.43
N ILE A 86 9.58 24.56 -2.49
CA ILE A 86 10.76 23.70 -2.71
C ILE A 86 10.47 22.60 -3.75
N PHE A 87 9.21 22.14 -3.88
CA PHE A 87 8.87 21.06 -4.80
C PHE A 87 8.39 21.56 -6.17
N GLN A 88 8.19 22.86 -6.37
CA GLN A 88 7.62 23.41 -7.61
C GLN A 88 8.44 23.05 -8.86
N GLU A 89 9.77 23.21 -8.82
CA GLU A 89 10.65 22.98 -9.98
C GLU A 89 10.75 21.49 -10.40
N TRP A 90 10.46 20.56 -9.49
CA TRP A 90 10.67 19.13 -9.67
C TRP A 90 9.49 18.30 -9.16
N MET A 91 8.29 18.89 -9.25
CA MET A 91 7.07 18.44 -8.59
C MET A 91 6.66 17.01 -8.98
N SER A 92 6.79 16.69 -10.26
CA SER A 92 6.50 15.35 -10.79
C SER A 92 7.43 14.29 -10.18
N SER A 93 8.74 14.57 -10.18
CA SER A 93 9.74 13.68 -9.58
C SER A 93 9.55 13.54 -8.07
N ALA A 94 9.23 14.63 -7.37
CA ALA A 94 8.99 14.63 -5.93
C ALA A 94 7.75 13.79 -5.57
N LYS A 95 6.63 13.97 -6.28
CA LYS A 95 5.40 13.16 -6.10
C LYS A 95 5.67 11.66 -6.35
N GLY A 96 6.45 11.33 -7.38
CA GLY A 96 6.85 9.95 -7.68
C GLY A 96 7.70 9.34 -6.57
N LEU A 97 8.75 10.05 -6.12
CA LEU A 97 9.61 9.61 -5.02
C LEU A 97 8.84 9.44 -3.71
N TYR A 98 7.91 10.36 -3.42
CA TYR A 98 7.04 10.28 -2.24
C TYR A 98 6.25 8.97 -2.20
N ILE A 99 5.61 8.61 -3.32
CA ILE A 99 4.85 7.35 -3.43
C ILE A 99 5.76 6.15 -3.15
N VAL A 100 6.94 6.11 -3.79
CA VAL A 100 7.90 4.99 -3.62
C VAL A 100 8.32 4.84 -2.15
N ILE A 101 8.67 5.96 -1.49
CA ILE A 101 9.10 5.95 -0.08
C ILE A 101 7.98 5.43 0.83
N VAL A 102 6.75 5.94 0.66
CA VAL A 102 5.60 5.54 1.47
C VAL A 102 5.31 4.04 1.30
N VAL A 103 5.33 3.53 0.07
CA VAL A 103 5.10 2.10 -0.23
C VAL A 103 6.18 1.22 0.41
N VAL A 104 7.47 1.60 0.32
CA VAL A 104 8.58 0.83 0.90
C VAL A 104 8.50 0.77 2.42
N ILE A 105 8.28 1.91 3.08
CA ILE A 105 8.13 1.98 4.54
C ILE A 105 6.96 1.09 4.98
N PHE A 106 5.84 1.17 4.26
CA PHE A 106 4.66 0.42 4.60
C PHE A 106 4.83 -1.10 4.42
N LEU A 107 5.43 -1.53 3.31
CA LEU A 107 5.78 -2.94 3.12
C LEU A 107 6.63 -3.46 4.28
N LYS A 108 7.61 -2.68 4.73
CA LYS A 108 8.47 -3.03 5.86
C LYS A 108 7.66 -3.18 7.16
N ILE A 109 6.72 -2.27 7.41
CA ILE A 109 5.82 -2.32 8.58
C ILE A 109 4.91 -3.57 8.51
N VAL A 110 4.27 -3.84 7.38
CA VAL A 110 3.38 -5.00 7.22
C VAL A 110 4.14 -6.30 7.40
N ILE A 111 5.32 -6.44 6.79
CA ILE A 111 6.17 -7.63 6.96
C ILE A 111 6.60 -7.78 8.42
N SER A 112 6.96 -6.68 9.08
CA SER A 112 7.33 -6.70 10.50
C SER A 112 6.16 -7.16 11.37
N ILE A 113 4.98 -6.56 11.23
CA ILE A 113 3.78 -6.92 11.99
C ILE A 113 3.38 -8.37 11.73
N ALA A 114 3.38 -8.80 10.46
CA ALA A 114 3.14 -10.19 10.11
C ALA A 114 4.15 -11.10 10.82
N SER A 115 5.45 -10.80 10.75
CA SER A 115 6.47 -11.59 11.43
C SER A 115 6.31 -11.65 12.96
N TYR A 116 5.84 -10.57 13.59
CA TYR A 116 5.55 -10.51 15.03
C TYR A 116 4.35 -11.39 15.40
N ILE A 117 3.27 -11.32 14.63
CA ILE A 117 2.08 -12.16 14.83
C ILE A 117 2.43 -13.64 14.59
N LEU A 118 3.29 -13.92 13.62
CA LEU A 118 3.76 -15.26 13.27
C LEU A 118 4.71 -15.86 14.32
N LYS A 119 5.64 -15.07 14.87
CA LYS A 119 6.58 -15.48 15.93
C LYS A 119 5.95 -15.56 17.34
N GLY A 120 4.74 -15.03 17.51
CA GLY A 120 3.98 -15.17 18.76
C GLY A 120 3.38 -16.57 18.99
N LYS A 121 3.67 -17.54 18.11
CA LYS A 121 3.39 -18.96 18.26
C LYS A 121 4.68 -19.74 18.45
#